data_AF-A0A9W9NS90-F1
#
_entry.id   AF-A0A9W9NS90-F1
#
_cell.length_a   1.000
_cell.length_b   1.000
_cell.length_c   1.000
_cell.angle_alpha   90.00
_cell.angle_beta   90.00
_cell.angle_gamma   90.00
#
_symmetry.space_group_name_H-M   'P 1'
#
loop_
_entity.id
_entity.type
_entity.pdbx_description
1 polymer ?
#
loop_
_entity_poly.entity_id
_entity_poly.type
_entity_poly.pdbx_seq_one_letter_code
_entity_poly.pdbx_strand_id
1 'polypeptide(L)'
;MSGSGILAQWQASRAVLVVPMGDVQFLSFQQMAAIGTRDLGSCSVVIITSAHGAILAHIPPQPLQPSPDPFAGDNNARYMMSRVAALYQQNRGYFPSADTAVVCAWFQGAVALPDQMEIMTSSLRQLGLNPVIRTYHVPGNRNLPGQGTVIAIKVANQNRAQIYVEDRPI
;
A
#
# COMPACT_ATOMS: atom_id res chain seq x y z
N MET A 1 -28.46 0.97 6.36
CA MET A 1 -27.36 0.27 7.07
C MET A 1 -26.09 0.55 6.29
N SER A 2 -25.23 1.45 6.79
CA SER A 2 -23.90 1.67 6.22
C SER A 2 -23.06 0.42 6.49
N GLY A 3 -22.84 -0.41 5.47
CA GLY A 3 -22.02 -1.62 5.60
C GLY A 3 -20.60 -1.25 6.03
N SER A 4 -19.98 -2.04 6.90
CA SER A 4 -18.56 -1.83 7.23
C SER A 4 -17.69 -2.07 6.00
N GLY A 5 -16.65 -1.26 5.78
CA GLY A 5 -15.76 -1.43 4.62
C GLY A 5 -15.00 -2.75 4.63
N ILE A 6 -14.42 -3.14 3.49
CA ILE A 6 -13.80 -4.46 3.30
C ILE A 6 -12.73 -4.71 4.36
N LEU A 7 -11.79 -3.77 4.55
CA LEU A 7 -10.73 -3.94 5.56
C LEU A 7 -11.29 -4.16 6.97
N ALA A 8 -12.33 -3.41 7.35
CA ALA A 8 -12.95 -3.55 8.68
C ALA A 8 -13.59 -4.94 8.89
N GLN A 9 -14.22 -5.50 7.85
CA GLN A 9 -14.78 -6.85 7.89
C GLN A 9 -13.68 -7.90 8.12
N TRP A 10 -12.55 -7.77 7.41
CA TRP A 10 -11.42 -8.68 7.52
C TRP A 10 -10.67 -8.55 8.84
N GLN A 11 -10.61 -7.34 9.41
CA GLN A 11 -10.08 -7.13 10.76
C GLN A 11 -10.96 -7.81 11.81
N ALA A 12 -12.29 -7.68 11.71
CA ALA A 12 -13.22 -8.31 12.63
C ALA A 12 -13.12 -9.85 12.60
N SER A 13 -12.84 -10.44 11.43
CA SER A 13 -12.60 -11.88 11.28
C SER A 13 -11.17 -12.32 11.62
N ARG A 14 -10.28 -11.40 12.00
CA ARG A 14 -8.84 -11.66 12.26
C ARG A 14 -8.12 -12.32 11.08
N ALA A 15 -8.56 -12.02 9.85
CA ALA A 15 -8.04 -12.62 8.62
C ALA A 15 -7.14 -11.67 7.81
N VAL A 16 -6.73 -10.54 8.39
CA VAL A 16 -5.88 -9.53 7.73
C VAL A 16 -4.74 -9.04 8.62
N LEU A 17 -3.55 -8.93 8.03
CA LEU A 17 -2.41 -8.26 8.61
C LEU A 17 -2.54 -6.77 8.33
N VAL A 18 -2.66 -5.95 9.38
CA VAL A 18 -2.77 -4.50 9.24
C VAL A 18 -1.40 -3.85 9.41
N VAL A 19 -0.92 -3.19 8.37
CA VAL A 19 0.37 -2.49 8.37
C VAL A 19 0.17 -1.08 8.93
N PRO A 20 0.88 -0.71 10.01
CA PRO A 20 0.78 0.64 10.56
C PRO A 20 1.49 1.67 9.68
N MET A 21 1.12 2.94 9.85
CA MET A 21 1.81 4.07 9.22
C MET A 21 3.30 4.08 9.57
N GLY A 22 4.16 4.29 8.57
CA GLY A 22 5.61 4.29 8.72
C GLY A 22 6.25 2.90 8.70
N ASP A 23 5.48 1.87 8.35
CA ASP A 23 5.96 0.49 8.34
C ASP A 23 5.81 -0.22 6.99
N VAL A 24 6.57 -1.30 6.83
CA VAL A 24 6.56 -2.18 5.66
C VAL A 24 6.55 -3.62 6.16
N GLN A 25 5.57 -4.40 5.70
CA GLN A 25 5.41 -5.79 6.14
C GLN A 25 5.29 -6.72 4.93
N PHE A 26 5.82 -7.94 5.09
CA PHE A 26 5.59 -9.05 4.19
C PHE A 26 4.57 -10.01 4.80
N LEU A 27 3.70 -10.57 3.97
CA LEU A 27 2.78 -11.63 4.33
C LEU A 27 2.86 -12.79 3.32
N SER A 28 3.03 -14.01 3.83
CA SER A 28 2.76 -15.21 3.05
C SER A 28 1.26 -15.53 3.10
N PHE A 29 0.65 -15.79 1.94
CA PHE A 29 -0.77 -16.18 1.86
C PHE A 29 -1.06 -17.59 2.39
N GLN A 30 -0.03 -18.36 2.77
CA GLN A 30 -0.20 -19.59 3.54
C GLN A 30 -0.52 -19.32 5.02
N GLN A 31 -0.12 -18.16 5.54
CA GLN A 31 -0.32 -17.78 6.94
C GLN A 31 -1.62 -17.02 7.14
N MET A 32 -1.92 -16.09 6.24
CA MET A 32 -3.11 -15.24 6.32
C MET A 32 -3.52 -14.78 4.92
N ALA A 33 -4.82 -14.66 4.67
CA ALA A 33 -5.32 -14.41 3.32
C ALA A 33 -5.28 -12.95 2.88
N ALA A 34 -5.04 -11.99 3.78
CA ALA A 34 -5.03 -10.57 3.42
C ALA A 34 -3.98 -9.73 4.18
N ILE A 35 -3.52 -8.67 3.52
CA ILE A 35 -2.71 -7.59 4.11
C ILE A 35 -3.34 -6.25 3.74
N GLY A 36 -3.39 -5.30 4.67
CA GLY A 36 -4.01 -4.01 4.41
C GLY A 36 -3.51 -2.89 5.31
N THR A 37 -3.99 -1.69 5.04
CA THR A 37 -3.73 -0.49 5.83
C THR A 37 -4.94 0.44 5.79
N ARG A 38 -5.03 1.33 6.77
CA ARG A 38 -6.13 2.29 6.97
C ARG A 38 -5.59 3.65 7.36
N ASP A 39 -6.50 4.61 7.48
CA ASP A 39 -6.25 5.96 7.96
C ASP A 39 -5.25 6.70 7.07
N LEU A 40 -5.31 6.47 5.74
CA LEU A 40 -4.31 6.98 4.81
C LEU A 40 -4.15 8.50 4.85
N GLY A 41 -5.23 9.29 5.00
CA GLY A 41 -5.10 10.73 5.10
C GLY A 41 -4.38 11.34 3.89
N SER A 42 -3.13 11.77 4.06
CA SER A 42 -2.23 12.26 2.99
C SER A 42 -1.05 11.31 2.68
N CYS A 43 -1.07 10.10 3.23
CA CYS A 43 -0.04 9.08 3.06
C CYS A 43 -0.13 8.40 1.70
N SER A 44 0.94 7.69 1.34
CA SER A 44 1.00 6.84 0.17
C SER A 44 1.08 5.37 0.55
N VAL A 45 0.68 4.48 -0.36
CA VAL A 45 0.84 3.03 -0.20
C VAL A 45 1.63 2.48 -1.37
N VAL A 46 2.57 1.61 -1.06
CA VAL A 46 3.17 0.72 -2.06
C VAL A 46 2.75 -0.70 -1.74
N ILE A 47 2.30 -1.42 -2.76
CA ILE A 47 1.89 -2.81 -2.63
C ILE A 47 2.48 -3.65 -3.76
N ILE A 48 3.02 -4.81 -3.39
CA ILE A 48 3.53 -5.84 -4.29
C ILE A 48 2.82 -7.14 -3.92
N THR A 49 2.15 -7.79 -4.86
CA THR A 49 1.36 -9.00 -4.58
C THR A 49 1.59 -10.06 -5.64
N SER A 50 1.47 -11.33 -5.26
CA SER A 50 1.46 -12.47 -6.17
C SER A 50 0.37 -13.47 -5.78
N ALA A 51 0.40 -14.67 -6.36
CA ALA A 51 -0.39 -15.80 -5.88
C ALA A 51 -0.01 -16.27 -4.46
N HIS A 52 1.22 -15.98 -4.01
CA HIS A 52 1.85 -16.64 -2.86
C HIS A 52 2.09 -15.71 -1.67
N GLY A 53 2.25 -14.41 -1.90
CA GLY A 53 2.46 -13.45 -0.83
C GLY A 53 2.25 -12.01 -1.26
N ALA A 54 2.40 -11.11 -0.30
CA ALA A 54 2.26 -9.68 -0.48
C ALA A 54 3.26 -8.89 0.37
N ILE A 55 3.68 -7.73 -0.12
CA ILE A 55 4.39 -6.70 0.62
C ILE A 55 3.52 -5.45 0.57
N LEU A 56 3.30 -4.82 1.73
CA LEU A 56 2.59 -3.55 1.82
C LEU A 56 3.40 -2.56 2.66
N ALA A 57 3.58 -1.36 2.14
CA ALA A 57 4.17 -0.23 2.84
C ALA A 57 3.13 0.88 3.02
N HIS A 58 2.98 1.39 4.24
CA HIS A 58 2.21 2.60 4.52
C HIS A 58 3.17 3.77 4.76
N ILE A 59 3.32 4.63 3.75
CA ILE A 59 4.38 5.64 3.67
C ILE A 59 3.81 7.02 4.01
N PRO A 60 4.11 7.59 5.20
CA PRO A 60 3.72 8.95 5.51
C PRO A 60 4.47 9.97 4.64
N PRO A 61 3.89 11.15 4.39
CA PRO A 61 4.50 12.18 3.52
C PRO A 61 5.77 12.78 4.13
N GLN A 62 5.94 12.66 5.44
CA GLN A 62 7.07 13.11 6.23
C GLN A 62 7.50 11.97 7.17
N PRO A 63 8.76 11.93 7.64
CA PRO A 63 9.16 10.99 8.67
C PRO A 63 8.32 11.17 9.94
N LEU A 64 8.12 10.08 10.69
CA LEU A 64 7.32 10.11 11.93
C LEU A 64 7.94 11.02 13.00
N GLN A 65 9.26 11.13 13.00
CA GLN A 65 9.98 12.10 13.82
C GLN A 65 10.18 13.39 13.03
N PRO A 66 9.88 14.56 13.60
CA PRO A 66 10.12 15.84 12.94
C PRO A 66 11.58 15.98 12.49
N SER A 67 11.78 16.50 11.29
CA SER A 67 13.09 16.74 10.72
C SER A 67 13.18 18.18 10.21
N PRO A 68 14.30 18.90 10.47
CA PRO A 68 14.54 20.21 9.89
C PRO A 68 15.01 20.15 8.44
N ASP A 69 15.29 18.95 7.91
CA ASP A 69 15.72 18.75 6.52
C ASP A 69 14.58 19.15 5.54
N PRO A 70 14.81 20.12 4.64
CA PRO A 70 13.79 20.49 3.65
C PRO A 70 13.41 19.35 2.70
N PHE A 71 14.27 18.32 2.56
CA PHE A 71 14.03 17.12 1.75
C PHE A 71 13.55 15.92 2.58
N ALA A 72 13.13 16.13 3.83
CA ALA A 72 12.75 15.06 4.75
C ALA A 72 11.69 14.12 4.17
N GLY A 73 10.70 14.64 3.43
CA GLY A 73 9.65 13.84 2.81
C GLY A 73 10.18 12.89 1.73
N ASP A 74 11.02 13.40 0.83
CA ASP A 74 11.64 12.58 -0.22
C ASP A 74 12.61 11.56 0.37
N ASN A 75 13.38 11.97 1.38
CA ASN A 75 14.29 11.07 2.09
C ASN A 75 13.52 9.98 2.83
N ASN A 76 12.35 10.29 3.39
CA ASN A 76 11.45 9.30 3.97
C ASN A 76 10.92 8.33 2.91
N ALA A 77 10.50 8.82 1.74
CA ALA A 77 10.06 7.97 0.63
C ALA A 77 11.18 7.02 0.17
N ARG A 78 12.41 7.52 -0.02
CA ARG A 78 13.59 6.70 -0.36
C ARG A 78 13.89 5.66 0.71
N TYR A 79 13.87 6.07 1.98
CA TYR A 79 14.08 5.17 3.11
C TYR A 79 13.06 4.03 3.13
N MET A 80 11.76 4.35 3.00
CA MET A 80 10.70 3.34 2.96
C MET A 80 10.82 2.43 1.74
N MET A 81 11.15 2.96 0.56
CA MET A 81 11.36 2.15 -0.63
C MET A 81 12.59 1.23 -0.52
N SER A 82 13.64 1.63 0.20
CA SER A 82 14.77 0.74 0.49
C SER A 82 14.34 -0.48 1.32
N ARG A 83 13.41 -0.30 2.26
CA ARG A 83 12.83 -1.39 3.07
C ARG A 83 11.94 -2.30 2.23
N VAL A 84 11.13 -1.73 1.34
CA VAL A 84 10.34 -2.49 0.35
C VAL A 84 11.25 -3.34 -0.53
N ALA A 85 12.32 -2.75 -1.07
CA ALA A 85 13.28 -3.46 -1.91
C ALA A 85 13.97 -4.59 -1.16
N ALA A 86 14.40 -4.35 0.09
CA ALA A 86 15.01 -5.38 0.93
C ALA A 86 14.06 -6.57 1.16
N LEU A 87 12.80 -6.31 1.54
CA LEU A 87 11.79 -7.36 1.74
C LEU A 87 11.47 -8.11 0.44
N TYR A 88 11.39 -7.41 -0.69
CA TYR A 88 11.15 -8.04 -1.98
C TYR A 88 12.29 -8.98 -2.38
N GLN A 89 13.55 -8.55 -2.21
CA GLN A 89 14.70 -9.40 -2.51
C GLN A 89 14.79 -10.61 -1.58
N GLN A 90 14.57 -10.42 -0.28
CA GLN A 90 14.56 -11.51 0.72
C GLN A 90 13.48 -12.56 0.43
N ASN A 91 12.33 -12.13 -0.12
CA ASN A 91 11.17 -12.99 -0.37
C ASN A 91 10.92 -13.23 -1.86
N ARG A 92 11.92 -13.03 -2.73
CA ARG A 92 11.75 -13.04 -4.20
C ARG A 92 11.09 -14.31 -4.73
N GLY A 93 11.31 -15.45 -4.08
CA GLY A 93 10.66 -16.73 -4.42
C GLY A 93 9.13 -16.72 -4.30
N TYR A 94 8.55 -15.83 -3.51
CA TYR A 94 7.10 -15.63 -3.43
C TYR A 94 6.55 -14.83 -4.62
N PHE A 95 7.38 -14.20 -5.43
CA PHE A 95 6.96 -13.26 -6.47
C PHE A 95 7.43 -13.67 -7.88
N PRO A 96 7.08 -14.88 -8.37
CA PRO A 96 7.43 -15.30 -9.74
C PRO A 96 6.70 -14.46 -10.81
N SER A 97 5.52 -13.96 -10.47
CA SER A 97 4.77 -12.95 -11.21
C SER A 97 4.11 -12.05 -10.17
N ALA A 98 4.34 -10.74 -10.29
CA ALA A 98 3.93 -9.77 -9.28
C ALA A 98 3.10 -8.64 -9.90
N ASP A 99 1.98 -8.36 -9.24
CA ASP A 99 1.23 -7.14 -9.42
C ASP A 99 1.73 -6.09 -8.46
N THR A 100 1.85 -4.87 -8.94
CA THR A 100 2.36 -3.77 -8.13
C THR A 100 1.49 -2.54 -8.30
N ALA A 101 1.22 -1.85 -7.20
CA ALA A 101 0.53 -0.58 -7.23
C ALA A 101 1.17 0.45 -6.30
N VAL A 102 1.10 1.70 -6.74
CA VAL A 102 1.40 2.90 -5.94
C VAL A 102 0.08 3.64 -5.77
N VAL A 103 -0.33 3.88 -4.53
CA VAL A 103 -1.57 4.57 -4.19
C VAL A 103 -1.22 5.90 -3.52
N CYS A 104 -1.64 7.02 -4.12
CA CYS A 104 -1.31 8.37 -3.64
C CYS A 104 -2.55 9.22 -3.37
N ALA A 105 -2.43 10.17 -2.44
CA ALA A 105 -3.45 11.19 -2.22
C ALA A 105 -3.60 12.11 -3.45
N TRP A 106 -4.84 12.40 -3.82
CA TRP A 106 -5.24 13.42 -4.80
C TRP A 106 -5.87 14.61 -4.07
N PHE A 107 -5.24 15.77 -4.17
CA PHE A 107 -5.64 16.99 -3.48
C PHE A 107 -5.72 18.15 -4.48
N GLN A 108 -6.82 18.90 -4.46
CA GLN A 108 -7.01 20.10 -5.29
C GLN A 108 -6.72 19.92 -6.80
N GLY A 109 -7.05 18.75 -7.37
CA GLY A 109 -6.90 18.52 -8.81
C GLY A 109 -5.52 18.01 -9.25
N ALA A 110 -4.64 17.67 -8.31
CA ALA A 110 -3.34 17.06 -8.59
C ALA A 110 -2.98 15.97 -7.58
N VAL A 111 -1.96 15.17 -7.93
CA VAL A 111 -1.28 14.29 -6.97
C VAL A 111 -0.59 15.19 -5.94
N ALA A 112 -0.84 14.95 -4.65
CA ALA A 112 -0.35 15.83 -3.58
C ALA A 112 1.18 15.89 -3.47
N LEU A 113 1.87 14.80 -3.86
CA LEU A 113 3.32 14.63 -3.69
C LEU A 113 3.94 13.95 -4.93
N PRO A 114 4.08 14.66 -6.07
CA PRO A 114 4.53 14.09 -7.33
C PRO A 114 5.95 13.53 -7.25
N ASP A 115 6.87 14.19 -6.54
CA ASP A 115 8.26 13.73 -6.42
C ASP A 115 8.36 12.41 -5.63
N GLN A 116 7.60 12.28 -4.55
CA GLN A 116 7.52 11.02 -3.80
C GLN A 116 6.90 9.91 -4.63
N MET A 117 5.88 10.22 -5.45
CA MET A 117 5.32 9.25 -6.39
C MET A 117 6.38 8.75 -7.37
N GLU A 118 7.20 9.64 -7.94
CA GLU A 118 8.28 9.26 -8.86
C GLU A 118 9.37 8.43 -8.17
N ILE A 119 9.71 8.74 -6.91
CA ILE A 119 10.64 7.94 -6.11
C ILE A 119 10.10 6.51 -5.94
N MET A 120 8.81 6.37 -5.60
CA MET A 120 8.18 5.06 -5.42
C MET A 120 8.11 4.27 -6.73
N THR A 121 7.66 4.88 -7.82
CA THR A 121 7.51 4.19 -9.12
C THR A 121 8.86 3.80 -9.72
N SER A 122 9.86 4.69 -9.68
CA SER A 122 11.22 4.39 -10.15
C SER A 122 11.88 3.28 -9.36
N SER A 123 11.71 3.27 -8.04
CA SER A 123 12.25 2.23 -7.14
C SER A 123 11.65 0.85 -7.46
N LEU A 124 10.35 0.76 -7.75
CA LEU A 124 9.71 -0.48 -8.20
C LEU A 124 10.19 -0.91 -9.60
N ARG A 125 10.35 0.04 -10.54
CA ARG A 125 10.88 -0.25 -11.88
C ARG A 125 12.31 -0.78 -11.85
N GLN A 126 13.16 -0.27 -10.95
CA GLN A 126 14.52 -0.79 -10.74
C GLN A 126 14.54 -2.24 -10.24
N LEU A 127 13.46 -2.71 -9.58
CA LEU A 127 13.28 -4.11 -9.19
C LEU A 127 12.73 -4.99 -10.34
N GLY A 128 12.52 -4.42 -11.53
CA GLY A 128 11.90 -5.10 -12.67
C GLY A 128 10.38 -5.21 -12.58
N LEU A 129 9.73 -4.40 -11.74
CA LEU A 129 8.29 -4.39 -11.54
C LEU A 129 7.63 -3.26 -12.33
N ASN A 130 6.34 -3.39 -12.62
CA ASN A 130 5.58 -2.39 -13.39
C ASN A 130 4.37 -1.88 -12.57
N PRO A 131 4.52 -0.80 -11.78
CA PRO A 131 3.46 -0.34 -10.90
C PRO A 131 2.33 0.36 -11.65
N VAL A 132 1.10 -0.01 -11.33
CA VAL A 132 -0.07 0.83 -11.63
C VAL A 132 -0.17 1.96 -10.62
N ILE A 133 -0.49 3.15 -11.09
CA ILE A 133 -0.74 4.30 -10.21
C ILE A 133 -2.24 4.40 -9.96
N ARG A 134 -2.60 4.54 -8.69
CA ARG A 134 -3.97 4.79 -8.25
C ARG A 134 -3.99 5.97 -7.30
N THR A 135 -5.10 6.67 -7.28
CA THR A 135 -5.27 7.84 -6.44
C THR A 135 -6.57 7.78 -5.67
N TYR A 136 -6.60 8.46 -4.52
CA TYR A 136 -7.80 8.61 -3.70
C TYR A 136 -7.96 10.09 -3.30
N HIS A 137 -9.20 10.56 -3.16
CA HIS A 137 -9.46 11.98 -2.92
C HIS A 137 -9.22 12.38 -1.47
N VAL A 138 -8.60 13.54 -1.28
CA VAL A 138 -8.40 14.17 0.02
C VAL A 138 -8.95 15.61 -0.03
N PRO A 139 -9.76 16.06 0.96
CA PRO A 139 -10.32 15.25 2.04
C PRO A 139 -11.32 14.21 1.51
N GLY A 140 -11.26 13.00 2.05
CA GLY A 140 -12.19 11.92 1.71
C GLY A 140 -13.55 12.09 2.39
N ASN A 141 -14.58 11.40 1.89
CA ASN A 141 -15.89 11.35 2.53
C ASN A 141 -15.89 10.27 3.62
N ARG A 142 -15.74 10.68 4.89
CA ARG A 142 -15.68 9.77 6.05
C ARG A 142 -16.96 8.95 6.28
N ASN A 143 -18.05 9.25 5.59
CA ASN A 143 -19.29 8.46 5.65
C ASN A 143 -19.28 7.27 4.68
N LEU A 144 -18.32 7.20 3.75
CA LEU A 144 -18.19 6.09 2.82
C LEU A 144 -17.41 4.93 3.47
N PRO A 145 -17.92 3.69 3.37
CA PRO A 145 -17.17 2.51 3.76
C PRO A 145 -15.83 2.43 3.00
N GLY A 146 -14.78 2.01 3.71
CA GLY A 146 -13.47 1.79 3.10
C GLY A 146 -12.64 3.05 2.79
N GLN A 147 -13.17 4.26 2.98
CA GLN A 147 -12.43 5.50 2.73
C GLN A 147 -11.06 5.49 3.45
N GLY A 148 -10.00 5.84 2.73
CA GLY A 148 -8.63 5.85 3.26
C GLY A 148 -8.10 4.47 3.62
N THR A 149 -8.52 3.41 2.93
CA THR A 149 -8.02 2.05 3.13
C THR A 149 -7.50 1.44 1.83
N VAL A 150 -6.49 0.57 1.98
CA VAL A 150 -5.99 -0.30 0.91
C VAL A 150 -5.86 -1.71 1.48
N ILE A 151 -6.30 -2.73 0.73
CA ILE A 151 -6.18 -4.13 1.14
C ILE A 151 -5.90 -5.00 -0.09
N ALA A 152 -4.96 -5.94 0.04
CA ALA A 152 -4.82 -7.05 -0.89
C ALA A 152 -5.37 -8.32 -0.27
N ILE A 153 -6.20 -9.02 -1.04
CA ILE A 153 -6.89 -10.24 -0.61
C ILE A 153 -6.54 -11.37 -1.57
N LYS A 154 -6.10 -12.50 -1.02
CA LYS A 154 -5.95 -13.75 -1.74
C LYS A 154 -7.11 -14.69 -1.41
N VAL A 155 -8.07 -14.81 -2.34
CA VAL A 155 -9.15 -15.80 -2.22
C VAL A 155 -8.63 -17.18 -2.62
N ALA A 156 -9.14 -18.23 -1.97
CA ALA A 156 -8.88 -19.62 -2.36
C ALA A 156 -9.22 -19.82 -3.85
N ASN A 157 -8.38 -20.57 -4.57
CA ASN A 157 -8.52 -20.89 -6.01
C ASN A 157 -8.32 -19.74 -7.00
N GLN A 158 -8.02 -18.51 -6.55
CA GLN A 158 -7.56 -17.45 -7.46
C GLN A 158 -6.06 -17.55 -7.71
N ASN A 159 -5.62 -17.27 -8.93
CA ASN A 159 -4.20 -17.29 -9.29
C ASN A 159 -3.46 -15.98 -8.94
N ARG A 160 -4.19 -14.96 -8.47
CA ARG A 160 -3.66 -13.63 -8.13
C ARG A 160 -4.41 -13.10 -6.91
N ALA A 161 -3.75 -12.27 -6.12
CA ALA A 161 -4.42 -11.49 -5.09
C ALA A 161 -5.09 -10.27 -5.72
N GLN A 162 -6.28 -9.91 -5.24
CA GLN A 162 -6.98 -8.70 -5.68
C GLN A 162 -6.64 -7.55 -4.74
N ILE A 163 -6.21 -6.42 -5.31
CA ILE A 163 -5.97 -5.19 -4.56
C ILE A 163 -7.25 -4.34 -4.62
N TYR A 164 -7.63 -3.78 -3.48
CA TYR A 164 -8.72 -2.84 -3.33
C TYR A 164 -8.19 -1.52 -2.75
N VAL A 165 -8.63 -0.40 -3.32
CA VAL A 165 -8.41 0.95 -2.83
C VAL A 165 -9.78 1.56 -2.57
N GLU A 166 -10.06 1.94 -1.32
CA GLU A 166 -11.37 2.44 -0.90
C GLU A 166 -12.53 1.53 -1.34
N ASP A 167 -12.40 0.24 -1.03
CA ASP A 167 -13.31 -0.85 -1.40
C ASP A 167 -13.53 -1.08 -2.90
N ARG A 168 -12.73 -0.43 -3.78
CA ARG A 168 -12.79 -0.60 -5.24
C ARG A 168 -11.60 -1.41 -5.75
N PRO A 169 -11.81 -2.47 -6.57
CA PRO A 169 -10.71 -3.22 -7.16
C PRO A 169 -9.96 -2.38 -8.18
N ILE A 170 -8.67 -2.64 -8.35
CA ILE A 170 -7.77 -1.92 -9.28
C ILE A 170 -7.08 -2.81 -10.29
#